data_AF-A0A257PV13-F1
#
_entry.id   AF-A0A257PV13-F1
#
_cell.length_a   1.000
_cell.length_b   1.000
_cell.length_c   1.000
_cell.angle_alpha   90.00
_cell.angle_beta   90.00
_cell.angle_gamma   90.00
#
_symmetry.space_group_name_H-M   'P 1'
#
loop_
_entity.id
_entity.type
_entity.pdbx_description
1 polymer ?
#
loop_
_entity_poly.entity_id
_entity_poly.type
_entity_poly.pdbx_seq_one_letter_code
_entity_poly.pdbx_strand_id
1 'polypeptide(L)'
;MAFISAGQAWAPLTVMAKADLRQTLSLWRLVWALSVFDIKLRYRGSVLGPFWLTLSTAVMVASLGFLYSKLFATDIKTYLPFLSLSLVLWGFIANLTTEGCLSFTAQEAMIRAMRMPLSLHAARVVVRNVLILGHNIVVIVAVFVIMGTVPDQLSFLLVPAFGLWLVDAFALCLLLGILCARYRDIPPIVSSIMQVAFFVSPVIWSPTVLAH
;
A
#
# COMPACT_ATOMS: atom_id res chain seq x y z
N MET A 1 -25.47 -19.45 -15.19
CA MET A 1 -24.10 -19.22 -15.65
C MET A 1 -24.22 -18.47 -16.97
N ALA A 2 -24.41 -17.15 -16.92
CA ALA A 2 -24.65 -16.36 -18.12
C ALA A 2 -23.30 -16.05 -18.77
N PHE A 3 -23.06 -16.65 -19.94
CA PHE A 3 -21.93 -16.29 -20.78
C PHE A 3 -22.06 -14.81 -21.14
N ILE A 4 -21.04 -14.02 -20.76
CA ILE A 4 -20.89 -12.65 -21.20
C ILE A 4 -20.65 -12.71 -22.71
N SER A 5 -21.68 -12.49 -23.50
CA SER A 5 -21.54 -12.29 -24.93
C SER A 5 -20.94 -10.90 -25.15
N ALA A 6 -19.99 -10.79 -26.08
CA ALA A 6 -19.27 -9.56 -26.43
C ALA A 6 -20.15 -8.44 -27.02
N GLY A 7 -21.48 -8.58 -26.97
CA GLY A 7 -22.48 -7.65 -27.51
C GLY A 7 -23.37 -6.98 -26.46
N GLN A 8 -23.10 -7.11 -25.15
CA GLN A 8 -23.84 -6.33 -24.15
C GLN A 8 -23.44 -4.85 -24.25
N ALA A 9 -24.44 -3.97 -24.40
CA ALA A 9 -24.24 -2.53 -24.31
C ALA A 9 -23.48 -2.17 -23.01
N TRP A 10 -22.69 -1.10 -23.02
CA TRP A 10 -21.89 -0.68 -21.86
C TRP A 10 -22.76 -0.32 -20.64
N ALA A 11 -24.03 0.01 -20.86
CA ALA A 11 -24.99 0.41 -19.83
C ALA A 11 -25.18 -0.63 -18.70
N PRO A 12 -25.55 -1.91 -18.95
CA PRO A 12 -25.66 -2.93 -17.91
C PRO A 12 -24.38 -3.13 -17.09
N LEU A 13 -23.20 -3.06 -17.70
CA LEU A 13 -21.92 -3.23 -16.99
C LEU A 13 -21.67 -2.09 -16.00
N THR A 14 -21.94 -0.85 -16.41
CA THR A 14 -21.77 0.32 -15.51
C THR A 14 -22.75 0.29 -14.34
N VAL A 15 -23.98 -0.22 -14.54
CA VAL A 15 -24.97 -0.38 -13.48
C VAL A 15 -24.53 -1.43 -12.47
N MET A 16 -24.02 -2.58 -12.93
CA MET A 16 -23.47 -3.62 -12.06
C MET A 16 -22.27 -3.12 -11.25
N ALA A 17 -21.33 -2.41 -11.90
CA ALA A 17 -20.17 -1.84 -11.22
C ALA A 17 -20.55 -0.82 -10.15
N LYS A 18 -21.49 0.09 -10.45
CA LYS A 18 -22.01 1.05 -9.47
C LYS A 18 -22.72 0.36 -8.30
N ALA A 19 -23.48 -0.69 -8.56
CA ALA A 19 -24.15 -1.47 -7.52
C ALA A 19 -23.14 -2.18 -6.59
N ASP A 20 -22.10 -2.80 -7.16
CA ASP A 20 -21.02 -3.46 -6.42
C ASP A 20 -20.29 -2.47 -5.51
N LEU A 21 -19.88 -1.31 -6.04
CA LEU A 21 -19.24 -0.25 -5.25
C LEU A 21 -20.15 0.28 -4.14
N ARG A 22 -21.43 0.54 -4.45
CA ARG A 22 -22.39 1.04 -3.45
C ARG A 22 -22.63 0.03 -2.33
N GLN A 23 -22.67 -1.26 -2.66
CA GLN A 23 -22.80 -2.34 -1.69
C GLN A 23 -21.53 -2.46 -0.82
N THR A 24 -20.34 -2.33 -1.41
CA THR A 24 -19.09 -2.31 -0.64
C THR A 24 -19.04 -1.13 0.32
N LEU A 25 -19.49 0.05 -0.12
CA LEU A 25 -19.57 1.24 0.74
C LEU A 25 -20.57 1.06 1.90
N SER A 26 -21.72 0.42 1.68
CA SER A 26 -22.65 0.12 2.78
C SER A 26 -22.09 -0.92 3.76
N LEU A 27 -21.19 -1.78 3.29
CA LEU A 27 -20.48 -2.80 4.07
C LEU A 27 -19.14 -2.32 4.65
N TRP A 28 -18.91 -1.01 4.79
CA TRP A 28 -17.63 -0.47 5.29
C TRP A 28 -17.20 -1.04 6.66
N ARG A 29 -18.14 -1.35 7.55
CA ARG A 29 -17.86 -1.97 8.87
C ARG A 29 -17.28 -3.37 8.71
N LEU A 30 -17.78 -4.13 7.73
CA LEU A 30 -17.29 -5.45 7.40
C LEU A 30 -15.89 -5.37 6.77
N VAL A 31 -15.67 -4.44 5.85
CA VAL A 31 -14.33 -4.16 5.28
C VAL A 31 -13.34 -3.90 6.41
N TRP A 32 -13.65 -2.97 7.32
CA TRP A 32 -12.82 -2.64 8.46
C TRP A 32 -12.53 -3.86 9.36
N ALA A 33 -13.57 -4.60 9.76
CA ALA A 33 -13.43 -5.77 10.61
C ALA A 33 -12.54 -6.84 9.98
N LEU A 34 -12.71 -7.11 8.68
CA LEU A 34 -11.93 -8.09 7.93
C LEU A 34 -10.49 -7.66 7.72
N SER A 35 -10.23 -6.37 7.49
CA SER A 35 -8.88 -5.81 7.38
C SER A 35 -8.12 -5.88 8.70
N VAL A 36 -8.77 -5.54 9.82
CA VAL A 36 -8.18 -5.69 11.16
C VAL A 36 -7.94 -7.15 11.50
N PHE A 37 -8.87 -8.03 11.13
CA PHE A 37 -8.72 -9.48 11.31
C PHE A 37 -7.50 -10.04 10.57
N ASP A 38 -7.25 -9.60 9.33
CA ASP A 38 -6.05 -10.02 8.58
C ASP A 38 -4.75 -9.67 9.32
N ILE A 39 -4.67 -8.45 9.87
CA ILE A 39 -3.49 -8.01 10.62
C ILE A 39 -3.33 -8.88 11.88
N LYS A 40 -4.41 -9.09 12.63
CA LYS A 40 -4.40 -9.95 13.81
C LYS A 40 -3.99 -11.38 13.49
N LEU A 41 -4.45 -11.92 12.36
CA LEU A 41 -4.10 -13.27 11.91
C LEU A 41 -2.62 -13.35 11.54
N ARG A 42 -2.07 -12.35 10.85
CA ARG A 42 -0.65 -12.25 10.51
C ARG A 42 0.26 -12.22 11.74
N TYR A 43 -0.18 -11.57 12.82
CA TYR A 43 0.56 -11.47 14.08
C TYR A 43 0.09 -12.45 15.16
N ARG A 44 -0.75 -13.44 14.80
CA ARG A 44 -1.26 -14.42 15.77
C ARG A 44 -0.11 -15.26 16.32
N GLY A 45 0.04 -15.27 17.64
CA GLY A 45 1.13 -15.99 18.32
C GLY A 45 2.43 -15.19 18.45
N SER A 46 2.48 -13.94 17.95
CA SER A 46 3.61 -13.04 18.20
C SER A 46 3.50 -12.37 19.56
N VAL A 47 4.62 -12.31 20.31
CA VAL A 47 4.68 -11.68 21.64
C VAL A 47 4.46 -10.17 21.59
N LEU A 48 5.07 -9.48 20.61
CA LEU A 48 4.97 -8.01 20.46
C LEU A 48 3.80 -7.58 19.55
N GLY A 49 3.19 -8.52 18.83
CA GLY A 49 2.06 -8.24 17.94
C GLY A 49 2.41 -7.26 16.80
N PRO A 50 1.50 -6.36 16.40
CA PRO A 50 1.70 -5.38 15.33
C PRO A 50 2.88 -4.41 15.54
N PHE A 51 3.39 -4.26 16.76
CA PHE A 51 4.56 -3.44 17.06
C PHE A 51 5.83 -3.90 16.32
N TRP A 52 5.88 -5.16 15.90
CA TRP A 52 6.96 -5.66 15.04
C TRP A 52 7.05 -4.92 13.70
N LEU A 53 5.92 -4.46 13.14
CA LEU A 53 5.91 -3.68 11.90
C LEU A 53 6.77 -2.43 12.07
N THR A 54 6.45 -1.65 13.10
CA THR A 54 7.11 -0.37 13.37
C THR A 54 8.57 -0.56 13.75
N LEU A 55 8.88 -1.60 14.55
CA LEU A 55 10.25 -1.87 14.95
C LEU A 55 11.13 -2.25 13.75
N SER A 56 10.63 -3.12 12.86
CA SER A 56 11.35 -3.51 11.65
C SER A 56 11.60 -2.32 10.73
N THR A 57 10.59 -1.47 10.51
CA THR A 57 10.75 -0.26 9.71
C THR A 57 11.71 0.75 10.36
N ALA A 58 11.65 0.94 11.68
CA ALA A 58 12.56 1.84 12.40
C ALA A 58 14.02 1.39 12.28
N VAL A 59 14.29 0.08 12.46
CA VAL A 59 15.63 -0.48 12.28
C VAL A 59 16.11 -0.29 10.84
N MET A 60 15.26 -0.58 9.84
CA MET A 60 15.61 -0.39 8.43
C MET A 60 15.97 1.06 8.10
N VAL A 61 15.14 2.03 8.54
CA VAL A 61 15.37 3.46 8.33
C VAL A 61 16.67 3.91 9.02
N ALA A 62 16.90 3.48 10.27
CA ALA A 62 18.11 3.83 11.01
C ALA A 62 19.37 3.26 10.36
N SER A 63 19.35 1.97 10.00
CA SER A 63 20.49 1.29 9.38
C SER A 63 20.84 1.86 8.01
N LEU A 64 19.85 1.98 7.11
CA LEU A 64 20.07 2.54 5.77
C LEU A 64 20.40 4.02 5.84
N GLY A 65 19.74 4.77 6.71
CA GLY A 65 20.01 6.18 6.92
C GLY A 65 21.45 6.45 7.34
N PHE A 66 21.95 5.68 8.31
CA PHE A 66 23.34 5.78 8.74
C PHE A 66 24.34 5.34 7.65
N LEU A 67 24.05 4.24 6.96
CA LEU A 67 24.92 3.72 5.90
C LEU A 67 25.03 4.71 4.73
N TYR A 68 23.90 5.16 4.20
CA TYR A 68 23.85 6.03 3.03
C TYR A 68 24.24 7.48 3.34
N SER A 69 24.01 7.99 4.56
CA SER A 69 24.55 9.31 4.92
C SER A 69 26.07 9.33 4.86
N LYS A 70 26.72 8.23 5.27
CA LYS A 70 28.17 8.07 5.15
C LYS A 70 28.62 7.89 3.71
N LEU A 71 27.89 7.10 2.91
CA LEU A 71 28.22 6.86 1.51
C LEU A 71 28.10 8.12 0.64
N PHE A 72 27.05 8.92 0.84
CA PHE A 72 26.80 10.15 0.10
C PHE A 72 27.41 11.40 0.75
N ALA A 73 28.22 11.25 1.80
CA ALA A 73 28.85 12.34 2.54
C ALA A 73 27.87 13.48 2.93
N THR A 74 26.63 13.11 3.27
CA THR A 74 25.55 14.06 3.58
C THR A 74 25.26 14.05 5.08
N ASP A 75 24.81 15.19 5.62
CA ASP A 75 24.40 15.26 7.02
C ASP A 75 23.22 14.31 7.28
N ILE A 76 23.37 13.44 8.26
CA ILE A 76 22.32 12.50 8.67
C ILE A 76 21.05 13.25 9.11
N LYS A 77 21.18 14.46 9.66
CA LYS A 77 20.02 15.24 10.13
C LYS A 77 19.09 15.68 9.01
N THR A 78 19.62 15.91 7.81
CA THR A 78 18.81 16.27 6.63
C THR A 78 18.41 15.05 5.82
N TYR A 79 19.26 14.02 5.79
CA TYR A 79 19.03 12.82 5.00
C TYR A 79 18.06 11.83 5.67
N LEU A 80 18.14 11.61 6.98
CA LEU A 80 17.28 10.65 7.70
C LEU A 80 15.78 10.96 7.58
N PRO A 81 15.32 12.23 7.73
CA PRO A 81 13.92 12.58 7.54
C PRO A 81 13.42 12.30 6.13
N PHE A 82 14.20 12.70 5.11
CA PHE A 82 13.91 12.40 3.70
C PHE A 82 13.78 10.90 3.46
N LEU A 83 14.79 10.13 3.88
CA LEU A 83 14.82 8.68 3.68
C LEU A 83 13.67 7.99 4.40
N SER A 84 13.36 8.40 5.64
CA SER A 84 12.28 7.81 6.44
C SER A 84 10.92 7.97 5.75
N LEU A 85 10.64 9.16 5.21
CA LEU A 85 9.42 9.44 4.46
C LEU A 85 9.37 8.60 3.19
N SER A 86 10.44 8.65 2.38
CA SER A 86 10.52 7.94 1.11
C SER A 86 10.39 6.42 1.27
N LEU A 87 11.10 5.81 2.24
CA LEU A 87 11.04 4.36 2.48
C LEU A 87 9.67 3.90 2.98
N VAL A 88 9.03 4.64 3.88
CA VAL A 88 7.72 4.27 4.42
C VAL A 88 6.63 4.37 3.34
N LEU A 89 6.62 5.46 2.57
CA LEU A 89 5.66 5.64 1.47
C LEU A 89 5.90 4.65 0.33
N TRP A 90 7.16 4.39 -0.01
CA TRP A 90 7.51 3.35 -0.97
C TRP A 90 7.04 1.97 -0.52
N GLY A 91 7.30 1.62 0.74
CA GLY A 91 6.86 0.36 1.33
C GLY A 91 5.34 0.21 1.28
N PHE A 92 4.58 1.29 1.49
CA PHE A 92 3.13 1.27 1.31
C PHE A 92 2.71 0.94 -0.13
N ILE A 93 3.26 1.62 -1.15
CA ILE A 93 2.92 1.31 -2.56
C ILE A 93 3.33 -0.12 -2.90
N ALA A 94 4.55 -0.54 -2.54
CA ALA A 94 5.06 -1.86 -2.88
C ALA A 94 4.20 -2.97 -2.28
N ASN A 95 3.83 -2.86 -1.00
CA ASN A 95 2.95 -3.82 -0.34
C ASN A 95 1.55 -3.79 -0.93
N LEU A 96 0.99 -2.60 -1.17
CA LEU A 96 -0.34 -2.45 -1.75
C LEU A 96 -0.42 -3.09 -3.16
N THR A 97 0.55 -2.81 -4.03
CA THR A 97 0.59 -3.33 -5.40
C THR A 97 0.73 -4.86 -5.42
N THR A 98 1.64 -5.39 -4.60
CA THR A 98 1.90 -6.83 -4.51
C THR A 98 0.74 -7.59 -3.86
N GLU A 99 0.18 -7.07 -2.75
CA GLU A 99 -0.99 -7.67 -2.12
C GLU A 99 -2.27 -7.48 -2.96
N GLY A 100 -2.35 -6.40 -3.74
CA GLY A 100 -3.44 -6.13 -4.69
C GLY A 100 -3.53 -7.20 -5.78
N CYS A 101 -2.39 -7.70 -6.26
CA CYS A 101 -2.32 -8.85 -7.17
C CYS A 101 -2.97 -10.11 -6.58
N LEU A 102 -2.91 -10.28 -5.26
CA LEU A 102 -3.43 -11.45 -4.56
C LEU A 102 -4.83 -11.24 -3.97
N SER A 103 -5.44 -10.06 -4.19
CA SER A 103 -6.68 -9.65 -3.54
C SER A 103 -7.84 -10.65 -3.72
N PHE A 104 -7.96 -11.26 -4.91
CA PHE A 104 -8.99 -12.27 -5.19
C PHE A 104 -8.51 -13.70 -5.00
N THR A 105 -7.28 -14.02 -5.41
CA THR A 105 -6.76 -15.40 -5.34
C THR A 105 -6.55 -15.85 -3.89
N ALA A 106 -6.07 -14.97 -3.02
CA ALA A 106 -5.92 -15.28 -1.59
C ALA A 106 -7.26 -15.44 -0.86
N GLN A 107 -8.36 -14.95 -1.45
CA GLN A 107 -9.71 -14.98 -0.86
C GLN A 107 -10.64 -15.93 -1.62
N GLU A 108 -10.10 -16.81 -2.48
CA GLU A 108 -10.87 -17.71 -3.34
C GLU A 108 -11.90 -18.55 -2.56
N ALA A 109 -11.49 -19.14 -1.44
CA ALA A 109 -12.38 -19.94 -0.60
C ALA A 109 -13.59 -19.13 -0.09
N MET A 110 -13.35 -17.88 0.31
CA MET A 110 -14.38 -16.97 0.83
C MET A 110 -15.32 -16.50 -0.28
N ILE A 111 -14.77 -16.16 -1.46
CA ILE A 111 -15.54 -15.75 -2.65
C ILE A 111 -16.46 -16.90 -3.13
N ARG A 112 -15.96 -18.14 -3.08
CA ARG A 112 -16.75 -19.32 -3.46
C ARG A 112 -17.80 -19.71 -2.42
N ALA A 113 -17.54 -19.46 -1.14
CA ALA A 113 -18.44 -19.82 -0.04
C ALA A 113 -19.60 -18.83 0.14
N MET A 114 -19.37 -17.53 -0.02
CA MET A 114 -20.40 -16.50 0.17
C MET A 114 -20.35 -15.44 -0.92
N ARG A 115 -21.54 -15.00 -1.38
CA ARG A 115 -21.64 -13.91 -2.35
C ARG A 115 -21.41 -12.57 -1.66
N MET A 116 -20.22 -12.01 -1.84
CA MET A 116 -19.86 -10.65 -1.46
C MET A 116 -19.44 -9.85 -2.69
N PRO A 117 -19.62 -8.52 -2.67
CA PRO A 117 -19.18 -7.67 -3.76
C PRO A 117 -17.67 -7.80 -3.95
N LEU A 118 -17.21 -7.88 -5.20
CA LEU A 118 -15.79 -8.13 -5.49
C LEU A 118 -14.92 -6.94 -5.06
N SER A 119 -15.45 -5.72 -5.20
CA SER A 119 -14.77 -4.51 -4.70
C SER A 119 -14.47 -4.54 -3.21
N LEU A 120 -15.20 -5.32 -2.41
CA LEU A 120 -14.93 -5.48 -0.97
C LEU A 120 -13.55 -6.08 -0.73
N HIS A 121 -13.11 -7.05 -1.54
CA HIS A 121 -11.81 -7.67 -1.40
C HIS A 121 -10.66 -6.71 -1.74
N ALA A 122 -10.85 -5.86 -2.76
CA ALA A 122 -9.90 -4.79 -3.07
C ALA A 122 -9.86 -3.73 -1.95
N ALA A 123 -11.04 -3.27 -1.47
CA ALA A 123 -11.14 -2.31 -0.37
C ALA A 123 -10.49 -2.85 0.92
N ARG A 124 -10.65 -4.15 1.21
CA ARG A 124 -10.02 -4.82 2.35
C ARG A 124 -8.49 -4.73 2.30
N VAL A 125 -7.88 -4.91 1.13
CA VAL A 125 -6.42 -4.79 0.93
C VAL A 125 -5.97 -3.34 1.14
N VAL A 126 -6.69 -2.36 0.56
CA VAL A 126 -6.38 -0.94 0.72
C VAL A 126 -6.45 -0.54 2.20
N VAL A 127 -7.56 -0.82 2.89
CA VAL A 127 -7.74 -0.48 4.30
C VAL A 127 -6.69 -1.14 5.18
N ARG A 128 -6.35 -2.42 4.93
CA ARG A 128 -5.27 -3.11 5.65
C ARG A 128 -3.93 -2.40 5.48
N ASN A 129 -3.56 -2.03 4.27
CA ASN A 129 -2.30 -1.34 4.01
C ASN A 129 -2.29 0.08 4.58
N VAL A 130 -3.43 0.77 4.60
CA VAL A 130 -3.57 2.08 5.26
C VAL A 130 -3.36 1.96 6.77
N LEU A 131 -3.88 0.91 7.41
CA LEU A 131 -3.63 0.64 8.83
C LEU A 131 -2.14 0.39 9.11
N ILE A 132 -1.47 -0.38 8.24
CA ILE A 132 -0.03 -0.64 8.35
C ILE A 132 0.77 0.66 8.15
N LEU A 133 0.41 1.47 7.16
CA LEU A 133 1.01 2.80 6.96
C LEU A 133 0.81 3.68 8.19
N GLY A 134 -0.39 3.70 8.78
CA GLY A 134 -0.67 4.43 10.01
C GLY A 134 0.27 4.08 11.17
N HIS A 135 0.63 2.80 11.30
CA HIS A 135 1.64 2.38 12.27
C HIS A 135 3.04 2.89 11.89
N ASN A 136 3.43 2.78 10.62
CA ASN A 136 4.74 3.22 10.14
C ASN A 136 4.93 4.74 10.10
N ILE A 137 3.85 5.53 10.05
CA ILE A 137 3.91 6.99 10.19
C ILE A 137 4.53 7.39 11.54
N VAL A 138 4.36 6.59 12.60
CA VAL A 138 5.00 6.83 13.90
C VAL A 138 6.53 6.90 13.78
N VAL A 139 7.13 6.09 12.88
CA VAL A 139 8.57 6.11 12.62
C VAL A 139 8.99 7.44 11.97
N ILE A 140 8.22 7.93 10.99
CA ILE A 140 8.48 9.23 10.35
C ILE A 140 8.41 10.35 11.39
N VAL A 141 7.34 10.38 12.19
CA VAL A 141 7.14 11.42 13.21
C VAL A 141 8.27 11.39 14.24
N ALA A 142 8.67 10.20 14.71
CA ALA A 142 9.78 10.05 15.64
C ALA A 142 11.09 10.59 15.05
N VAL A 143 11.39 10.26 13.78
CA VAL A 143 12.59 10.77 13.09
C VAL A 143 12.56 12.30 12.97
N PHE A 144 11.42 12.88 12.58
CA PHE A 144 11.28 14.33 12.42
C PHE A 144 11.49 15.07 13.75
N VAL A 145 10.96 14.53 14.84
CA VAL A 145 11.15 15.08 16.19
C VAL A 145 12.61 14.99 16.63
N ILE A 146 13.26 13.84 16.46
CA ILE A 146 14.66 13.63 16.87
C ILE A 146 15.61 14.52 16.05
N MET A 147 15.33 14.70 14.76
CA MET A 147 16.17 15.50 13.86
C MET A 147 15.82 17.00 13.84
N GLY A 148 14.74 17.41 14.52
CA GLY A 148 14.29 18.81 14.58
C GLY A 148 13.76 19.34 13.24
N THR A 149 13.24 18.47 12.38
CA THR A 149 12.70 18.85 11.06
C THR A 149 11.24 19.26 11.18
N VAL A 150 10.94 20.51 10.83
CA VAL A 150 9.57 21.02 10.80
C VAL A 150 8.98 20.86 9.39
N PRO A 151 7.77 20.26 9.25
CA PRO A 151 7.08 20.22 7.98
C PRO A 151 6.73 21.63 7.49
N ASP A 152 6.92 21.88 6.19
CA ASP A 152 6.52 23.14 5.56
C ASP A 152 4.99 23.29 5.49
N GLN A 153 4.47 24.50 5.27
CA GLN A 153 3.04 24.75 5.10
C GLN A 153 2.43 23.99 3.92
N LEU A 154 3.22 23.73 2.86
CA LEU A 154 2.78 22.89 1.74
C LEU A 154 2.50 21.44 2.16
N SER A 155 3.01 20.97 3.31
CA SER A 155 2.73 19.63 3.84
C SER A 155 1.25 19.40 4.13
N PHE A 156 0.42 20.44 4.30
CA PHE A 156 -1.02 20.28 4.47
C PHE A 156 -1.72 19.74 3.20
N LEU A 157 -1.13 19.92 2.01
CA LEU A 157 -1.62 19.32 0.75
C LEU A 157 -1.47 17.79 0.73
N LEU A 158 -0.74 17.20 1.69
CA LEU A 158 -0.63 15.75 1.81
C LEU A 158 -1.98 15.08 2.08
N VAL A 159 -2.90 15.74 2.78
CA VAL A 159 -4.22 15.17 3.09
C VAL A 159 -5.06 14.94 1.82
N PRO A 160 -5.30 15.94 0.95
CA PRO A 160 -6.03 15.71 -0.30
C PRO A 160 -5.25 14.81 -1.28
N ALA A 161 -3.91 14.92 -1.32
CA ALA A 161 -3.09 14.04 -2.14
C ALA A 161 -3.23 12.57 -1.72
N PHE A 162 -3.26 12.31 -0.41
CA PHE A 162 -3.49 10.98 0.13
C PHE A 162 -4.86 10.42 -0.28
N GLY A 163 -5.91 11.26 -0.29
CA GLY A 163 -7.23 10.87 -0.76
C GLY A 163 -7.24 10.37 -2.20
N LEU A 164 -6.59 11.11 -3.11
CA LEU A 164 -6.43 10.68 -4.51
C LEU A 164 -5.63 9.38 -4.61
N TRP A 165 -4.55 9.27 -3.84
CA TRP A 165 -3.71 8.09 -3.81
C TRP A 165 -4.46 6.84 -3.35
N LEU A 166 -5.43 6.97 -2.43
CA LEU A 166 -6.30 5.86 -2.03
C LEU A 166 -7.27 5.42 -3.13
N VAL A 167 -7.74 6.36 -3.96
CA VAL A 167 -8.58 6.04 -5.12
C VAL A 167 -7.75 5.27 -6.15
N ASP A 168 -6.54 5.73 -6.45
CA ASP A 168 -5.61 5.04 -7.35
C ASP A 168 -5.24 3.66 -6.82
N ALA A 169 -4.96 3.57 -5.52
CA ALA A 169 -4.66 2.31 -4.82
C ALA A 169 -5.78 1.28 -4.99
N PHE A 170 -7.02 1.72 -4.82
CA PHE A 170 -8.20 0.88 -4.99
C PHE A 170 -8.40 0.44 -6.43
N ALA A 171 -8.26 1.36 -7.39
CA ALA A 171 -8.33 1.04 -8.83
C ALA A 171 -7.23 0.04 -9.24
N LEU A 172 -6.00 0.25 -8.76
CA LEU A 172 -4.86 -0.63 -8.99
C LEU A 172 -5.12 -2.04 -8.45
N CYS A 173 -5.66 -2.16 -7.23
CA CYS A 173 -6.02 -3.44 -6.63
C CYS A 173 -7.07 -4.20 -7.45
N LEU A 174 -8.08 -3.50 -8.00
CA LEU A 174 -9.08 -4.11 -8.88
C LEU A 174 -8.45 -4.62 -10.18
N LEU A 175 -7.67 -3.77 -10.86
CA LEU A 175 -7.03 -4.10 -12.13
C LEU A 175 -6.04 -5.26 -11.98
N LEU A 176 -5.10 -5.14 -11.05
CA LEU A 176 -4.10 -6.17 -10.80
C LEU A 176 -4.74 -7.44 -10.24
N GLY A 177 -5.75 -7.33 -9.37
CA GLY A 177 -6.47 -8.48 -8.85
C GLY A 177 -7.09 -9.32 -9.96
N ILE A 178 -7.75 -8.70 -10.95
CA ILE A 178 -8.33 -9.41 -12.10
C ILE A 178 -7.23 -10.04 -12.96
N LEU A 179 -6.20 -9.27 -13.30
CA LEU A 179 -5.10 -9.73 -14.16
C LEU A 179 -4.36 -10.93 -13.54
N CYS A 180 -4.03 -10.84 -12.26
CA CYS A 180 -3.32 -11.89 -11.52
C CYS A 180 -4.19 -13.10 -11.22
N ALA A 181 -5.51 -12.93 -11.06
CA ALA A 181 -6.44 -14.06 -11.00
C ALA A 181 -6.52 -14.82 -12.33
N ARG A 182 -6.33 -14.12 -13.46
CA ARG A 182 -6.31 -14.73 -14.79
C ARG A 182 -4.96 -15.37 -15.13
N TYR A 183 -3.86 -14.71 -14.80
CA TYR A 183 -2.49 -15.10 -15.14
C TYR A 183 -1.63 -15.22 -13.89
N ARG A 184 -1.23 -16.45 -13.56
CA ARG A 184 -0.45 -16.76 -12.34
C ARG A 184 1.00 -16.25 -12.38
N ASP A 185 1.49 -15.89 -13.57
CA ASP A 185 2.85 -15.36 -13.75
C ASP A 185 2.94 -13.84 -13.52
N ILE A 186 1.81 -13.13 -13.45
CA ILE A 186 1.82 -11.67 -13.23
C ILE A 186 2.30 -11.28 -11.84
N PRO A 187 1.89 -11.93 -10.72
CA PRO A 187 2.39 -11.57 -9.39
C PRO A 187 3.92 -11.53 -9.25
N PRO A 188 4.70 -12.56 -9.68
CA PRO A 188 6.15 -12.45 -9.62
C PRO A 188 6.72 -11.37 -10.55
N ILE A 189 6.12 -11.14 -11.73
CA ILE A 189 6.53 -10.04 -12.63
C ILE A 189 6.33 -8.67 -11.95
N VAL A 190 5.17 -8.45 -11.32
CA VAL A 190 4.86 -7.20 -10.60
C VAL A 190 5.83 -6.99 -9.44
N SER A 191 6.15 -8.05 -8.69
CA SER A 191 7.17 -7.98 -7.63
C SER A 191 8.52 -7.54 -8.15
N SER A 192 8.97 -8.09 -9.29
CA SER A 192 10.23 -7.68 -9.93
C SER A 192 10.20 -6.24 -10.43
N ILE A 193 9.07 -5.81 -11.02
CA ILE A 193 8.88 -4.42 -11.46
C ILE A 193 8.96 -3.46 -10.26
N MET A 194 8.29 -3.78 -9.15
CA MET A 194 8.39 -2.98 -7.93
C MET A 194 9.84 -2.92 -7.44
N GLN A 195 10.58 -4.03 -7.45
CA GLN A 195 11.98 -4.03 -7.05
C GLN A 195 12.86 -3.13 -7.94
N VAL A 196 12.69 -3.19 -9.26
CA VAL A 196 13.44 -2.32 -10.20
C VAL A 196 13.03 -0.86 -10.03
N ALA A 197 11.73 -0.59 -9.93
CA ALA A 197 11.19 0.75 -9.79
C ALA A 197 11.71 1.45 -8.52
N PHE A 198 11.97 0.72 -7.44
CA PHE A 198 12.59 1.25 -6.23
C PHE A 198 13.94 1.90 -6.50
N PHE A 199 14.80 1.25 -7.29
CA PHE A 199 16.14 1.76 -7.61
C PHE A 199 16.11 2.93 -8.61
N VAL A 200 15.16 2.89 -9.55
CA VAL A 200 14.99 3.93 -10.57
C VAL A 200 14.34 5.19 -9.97
N SER A 201 13.47 5.03 -8.99
CA SER A 201 12.83 6.14 -8.29
C SER A 201 13.79 6.82 -7.30
N PRO A 202 13.66 8.15 -7.08
CA PRO A 202 14.45 8.88 -6.10
C PRO A 202 13.97 8.59 -4.66
N VAL A 203 14.06 7.32 -4.25
CA VAL A 203 13.69 6.88 -2.89
C VAL A 203 14.91 6.90 -1.97
N ILE A 204 16.05 6.40 -2.44
CA ILE A 204 17.31 6.37 -1.68
C ILE A 204 18.12 7.65 -1.91
N TRP A 205 18.10 8.18 -3.13
CA TRP A 205 18.90 9.33 -3.53
C TRP A 205 17.99 10.53 -3.76
N SER A 206 18.40 11.71 -3.27
CA SER A 206 17.73 12.96 -3.62
C SER A 206 18.24 13.44 -4.99
N PRO A 207 17.39 14.02 -5.86
CA PRO A 207 17.82 14.54 -7.17
C PRO A 207 18.94 15.59 -7.07
N THR A 208 19.04 16.26 -5.92
CA THR A 208 20.10 17.23 -5.63
C THR A 208 21.49 16.62 -5.53
N VAL A 209 21.63 15.33 -5.21
CA VAL A 209 22.93 14.65 -5.12
C VAL A 209 23.50 14.33 -6.52
N LEU A 210 22.66 14.22 -7.55
CA LEU A 210 23.08 13.94 -8.93
C LEU A 210 23.38 15.20 -9.76
N ALA A 211 23.19 16.39 -9.19
CA ALA A 211 23.38 17.66 -9.90
C ALA A 211 24.84 18.19 -9.84
N HIS A 212 25.78 17.41 -9.30
CA HIS A 212 27.21 17.69 -9.28
C HIS A 212 28.01 16.63 -10.05
#